data_AF-A0A2S6SSM0-F1
#
_entry.id   AF-A0A2S6SSM0-F1
#
_cell.length_a   1.000
_cell.length_b   1.000
_cell.length_c   1.000
_cell.angle_alpha   90.00
_cell.angle_beta   90.00
_cell.angle_gamma   90.00
#
_symmetry.space_group_name_H-M   'P 1'
#
loop_
_entity.id
_entity.type
_entity.pdbx_description
1 polymer ?
#
loop_
_entity_poly.entity_id
_entity_poly.type
_entity_poly.pdbx_seq_one_letter_code
_entity_poly.pdbx_strand_id
1 'polypeptide(L)'
;MSKKTNIVNLGCRLNLYEGEIIKNHAINHQLKNVTIINSCAVTEEAEKKVAYEIRKAKKNKPKNKIVLTGCAAQINPKKYKLFKEVDLIVGNKEKLLSQTWKDIDYSKTLQLSNILEETSVVPASVDKFEGKSRAFIEIQQGCNHRCTFCIIPYGRGNNRSVPAGDIVNRIQNIVNNGYKEVVLTGVDITDYGKNLPGRPSFSNLIERILKLVPGLKRLRLSSIDCAEITDDFWHLLSEERLMPHFHLSLQAGNNLILKRMKRRHTREQAIEFCNKVLSMKKDATFGADIIAGFPTETDKMFDDSIRLIKECHLTHVHVFPYSSREKTAAAHMPQVEKNIIKKRAKELRKKGAEQMNKHLLNIIGNKDEILIEQTNETISKGKGQNFINVKLNEKIDVGKIVRCIYTGIKDDILLAKRI
;
A
#
# COMPACT_ATOMS: atom_id res chain seq x y z
N MET A 1 21.02 -8.36 28.34
CA MET A 1 20.25 -8.33 27.08
C MET A 1 20.11 -6.89 26.60
N SER A 2 20.65 -6.53 25.43
CA SER A 2 20.58 -5.15 24.94
C SER A 2 19.11 -4.73 24.75
N LYS A 3 18.71 -3.62 25.38
CA LYS A 3 17.34 -3.10 25.36
C LYS A 3 17.06 -2.47 23.99
N LYS A 4 16.73 -3.31 23.01
CA LYS A 4 16.47 -2.92 21.61
C LYS A 4 15.36 -1.88 21.51
N THR A 5 15.58 -0.88 20.65
CA THR A 5 14.52 0.02 20.15
C THR A 5 13.42 -0.81 19.48
N ASN A 6 12.17 -0.50 19.81
CA ASN A 6 11.00 -1.19 19.27
C ASN A 6 10.31 -0.29 18.25
N ILE A 7 10.04 -0.79 17.05
CA ILE A 7 9.34 -0.02 16.00
C ILE A 7 8.03 -0.72 15.68
N VAL A 8 6.93 0.01 15.84
CA VAL A 8 5.58 -0.46 15.54
C VAL A 8 5.10 0.26 14.30
N ASN A 9 5.13 -0.43 13.16
CA ASN A 9 4.60 0.10 11.91
C ASN A 9 3.11 -0.23 11.77
N LEU A 10 2.29 0.80 11.59
CA LEU A 10 0.85 0.67 11.35
C LEU A 10 0.52 1.23 9.96
N GLY A 11 -0.44 0.63 9.25
CA GLY A 11 -0.96 1.18 8.00
C GLY A 11 -0.41 0.52 6.74
N CYS A 12 0.02 1.34 5.79
CA CYS A 12 0.25 0.94 4.40
C CYS A 12 1.69 0.49 4.08
N ARG A 13 1.91 0.03 2.85
CA ARG A 13 3.22 -0.37 2.32
C ARG A 13 4.27 0.75 2.43
N LEU A 14 3.84 1.99 2.24
CA LEU A 14 4.68 3.17 2.38
C LEU A 14 5.14 3.39 3.83
N ASN A 15 4.25 3.22 4.81
CA ASN A 15 4.65 3.24 6.23
C ASN A 15 5.65 2.12 6.57
N LEU A 16 5.53 0.94 5.95
CA LEU A 16 6.50 -0.14 6.14
C LEU A 16 7.88 0.22 5.56
N TYR A 17 7.93 0.86 4.38
CA TYR A 17 9.16 1.37 3.78
C TYR A 17 9.84 2.40 4.69
N GLU A 18 9.09 3.43 5.09
CA GLU A 18 9.58 4.48 6.00
C GLU A 18 9.99 3.90 7.37
N GLY A 19 9.33 2.83 7.81
CA GLY A 19 9.66 2.10 9.02
C GLY A 19 11.05 1.46 9.00
N GLU A 20 11.49 0.93 7.85
CA GLU A 20 12.86 0.42 7.71
C GLU A 20 13.90 1.56 7.70
N ILE A 21 13.56 2.73 7.14
CA ILE A 21 14.43 3.92 7.22
C ILE A 21 14.62 4.33 8.68
N ILE A 22 13.53 4.45 9.44
CA ILE A 22 13.54 4.76 10.87
C ILE A 22 14.38 3.73 11.64
N LYS A 23 14.25 2.45 11.29
CA LYS A 23 15.02 1.37 11.89
C LYS A 23 16.52 1.53 11.66
N ASN A 24 16.93 1.84 10.43
CA ASN A 24 18.34 2.07 10.10
C ASN A 24 18.89 3.25 10.89
N HIS A 25 18.16 4.36 10.97
CA HIS A 25 18.56 5.51 11.80
C HIS A 25 18.68 5.15 13.28
N ALA A 26 17.71 4.40 13.82
CA ALA A 26 17.74 3.97 15.22
C ALA A 26 18.93 3.05 15.54
N ILE A 27 19.32 2.18 14.60
CA ILE A 27 20.51 1.32 14.73
C ILE A 27 21.78 2.15 14.65
N ASN A 28 21.91 3.02 13.64
CA ASN A 28 23.09 3.85 13.41
C ASN A 28 23.39 4.78 14.58
N HIS A 29 22.36 5.35 15.20
CA HIS A 29 22.46 6.20 16.39
C HIS A 29 22.35 5.44 17.71
N GLN A 30 22.34 4.10 17.67
CA GLN A 30 22.34 3.22 18.83
C GLN A 30 21.23 3.54 19.85
N LEU A 31 20.04 3.91 19.38
CA LEU A 31 18.92 4.27 20.23
C LEU A 31 18.54 3.10 21.15
N LYS A 32 18.33 3.41 22.43
CA LYS A 32 17.98 2.45 23.50
C LYS A 32 16.81 2.98 24.30
N ASN A 33 15.98 2.07 24.81
CA ASN A 33 14.79 2.40 25.61
C ASN A 33 13.79 3.32 24.89
N VAL A 34 13.69 3.22 23.56
CA VAL A 34 12.70 3.97 22.77
C VAL A 34 11.74 2.98 22.10
N THR A 35 10.45 3.32 22.12
CA THR A 35 9.45 2.70 21.26
C THR A 35 8.93 3.73 20.27
N ILE A 36 9.11 3.47 18.98
CA ILE A 36 8.67 4.35 17.89
C ILE A 36 7.39 3.76 17.28
N ILE A 37 6.33 4.54 17.23
CA ILE A 37 5.05 4.14 16.64
C ILE A 37 4.85 4.95 15.36
N ASN A 38 4.94 4.30 14.20
CA ASN A 38 4.69 4.91 12.89
C ASN A 38 3.20 4.74 12.54
N SER A 39 2.44 5.81 12.80
CA SER A 39 0.97 5.81 12.81
C SER A 39 0.32 5.90 11.42
N CYS A 40 -0.91 5.41 11.34
CA CYS A 40 -1.77 5.50 10.17
C CYS A 40 -3.06 6.27 10.51
N ALA A 41 -3.57 7.03 9.54
CA ALA A 41 -4.77 7.84 9.68
C ALA A 41 -5.83 7.57 8.59
N VAL A 42 -5.71 6.48 7.82
CA VAL A 42 -6.64 6.21 6.71
C VAL A 42 -8.06 5.99 7.22
N THR A 43 -8.25 5.20 8.28
CA THR A 43 -9.56 4.88 8.87
C THR A 43 -9.60 5.14 10.38
N GLU A 44 -10.79 5.38 10.94
CA GLU A 44 -10.95 5.60 12.40
C GLU A 44 -10.40 4.41 13.18
N GLU A 45 -10.58 3.20 12.65
CA GLU A 45 -10.02 1.97 13.23
C GLU A 45 -8.49 1.98 13.25
N ALA A 46 -7.85 2.52 12.21
CA ALA A 46 -6.39 2.69 12.21
C ALA A 46 -5.93 3.62 13.32
N GLU A 47 -6.65 4.72 13.60
CA GLU A 47 -6.35 5.61 14.72
C GLU A 47 -6.64 5.00 16.09
N LYS A 48 -7.71 4.20 16.22
CA LYS A 48 -7.97 3.42 17.44
C LYS A 48 -6.81 2.46 17.73
N LYS A 49 -6.31 1.79 16.69
CA LYS A 49 -5.13 0.92 16.81
C LYS A 49 -3.87 1.69 17.21
N VAL A 50 -3.68 2.92 16.73
CA VAL A 50 -2.58 3.79 17.19
C VAL A 50 -2.69 4.06 18.70
N ALA A 51 -3.86 4.49 19.18
CA ALA A 51 -4.08 4.74 20.60
C ALA A 51 -3.89 3.48 21.46
N TYR A 52 -4.31 2.32 20.96
CA TYR A 52 -4.08 1.03 21.60
C TYR A 52 -2.59 0.68 21.71
N GLU A 53 -1.83 0.80 20.61
CA GLU A 53 -0.41 0.48 20.61
C GLU A 53 0.42 1.43 21.47
N ILE A 54 0.03 2.72 21.58
CA ILE A 54 0.65 3.67 22.52
C ILE A 54 0.55 3.15 23.96
N ARG A 55 -0.67 2.83 24.41
CA ARG A 55 -0.91 2.36 25.79
C ARG A 55 -0.25 1.01 26.04
N LYS A 56 -0.35 0.09 25.08
CA LYS A 56 0.28 -1.24 25.15
C LYS A 56 1.80 -1.14 25.24
N ALA A 57 2.42 -0.28 24.43
CA ALA A 57 3.87 -0.06 24.46
C ALA A 57 4.33 0.46 25.83
N LYS A 58 3.61 1.44 26.41
CA LYS A 58 3.93 1.98 27.73
C LYS A 58 3.72 0.96 28.84
N LYS A 59 2.62 0.19 28.80
CA LYS A 59 2.36 -0.89 29.75
C LYS A 59 3.45 -1.97 29.74
N ASN A 60 3.86 -2.41 28.54
CA ASN A 60 4.83 -3.50 28.40
C ASN A 60 6.27 -3.05 28.71
N LYS A 61 6.61 -1.80 28.42
CA LYS A 61 7.93 -1.21 28.70
C LYS A 61 7.79 0.17 29.33
N PRO A 62 7.46 0.27 30.64
CA PRO A 62 7.19 1.56 31.30
C PRO A 62 8.35 2.56 31.24
N LYS A 63 9.59 2.03 31.28
CA LYS A 63 10.83 2.81 31.19
C LYS A 63 11.16 3.32 29.79
N ASN A 64 10.48 2.80 28.74
CA ASN A 64 10.73 3.28 27.39
C ASN A 64 10.09 4.65 27.18
N LYS A 65 10.80 5.51 26.45
CA LYS A 65 10.25 6.69 25.82
C LYS A 65 9.39 6.30 24.62
N ILE A 66 8.23 6.93 24.46
CA ILE A 66 7.33 6.69 23.32
C ILE A 66 7.45 7.85 22.35
N VAL A 67 7.95 7.56 21.15
CA VAL A 67 7.98 8.51 20.03
C VAL A 67 6.86 8.15 19.06
N LEU A 68 5.93 9.07 18.84
CA LEU A 68 4.85 8.91 17.88
C LEU A 68 5.17 9.67 16.59
N THR A 69 5.07 9.00 15.45
CA THR A 69 5.22 9.62 14.13
C THR A 69 4.16 9.07 13.17
N GLY A 70 4.21 9.39 11.88
CA GLY A 70 3.27 8.91 10.87
C GLY A 70 2.11 9.86 10.58
N CYS A 71 1.18 9.43 9.72
CA CYS A 71 0.10 10.30 9.25
C CYS A 71 -0.80 10.83 10.37
N ALA A 72 -1.12 10.00 11.37
CA ALA A 72 -2.04 10.44 12.44
C ALA A 72 -1.38 11.51 13.31
N ALA A 73 -0.08 11.33 13.60
CA ALA A 73 0.75 12.29 14.31
C ALA A 73 0.81 13.64 13.58
N GLN A 74 1.02 13.62 12.26
CA GLN A 74 1.09 14.83 11.43
C GLN A 74 -0.27 15.54 11.32
N ILE A 75 -1.37 14.79 11.12
CA ILE A 75 -2.70 15.37 10.87
C ILE A 75 -3.29 16.02 12.13
N ASN A 76 -3.07 15.40 13.29
CA ASN A 76 -3.63 15.86 14.56
C ASN A 76 -2.62 15.77 15.72
N PRO A 77 -1.54 16.56 15.69
CA PRO A 77 -0.52 16.53 16.74
C PRO A 77 -1.07 16.96 18.10
N LYS A 78 -2.04 17.90 18.12
CA LYS A 78 -2.68 18.37 19.36
C LYS A 78 -3.40 17.25 20.10
N LYS A 79 -4.16 16.39 19.39
CA LYS A 79 -4.81 15.21 19.98
C LYS A 79 -3.82 14.28 20.66
N TYR A 80 -2.71 13.97 19.99
CA TYR A 80 -1.74 13.01 20.53
C TYR A 80 -0.83 13.62 21.61
N LYS A 81 -0.65 14.95 21.63
CA LYS A 81 0.05 15.64 22.72
C LYS A 81 -0.66 15.47 24.07
N LEU A 82 -1.97 15.22 24.08
CA LEU A 82 -2.76 14.97 25.29
C LEU A 82 -2.56 13.57 25.87
N PHE A 83 -1.92 12.64 25.14
CA PHE A 83 -1.62 11.31 25.66
C PHE A 83 -0.40 11.39 26.58
N LYS A 84 -0.62 11.12 27.88
CA LYS A 84 0.43 11.15 28.91
C LYS A 84 1.57 10.15 28.63
N GLU A 85 1.28 9.11 27.87
CA GLU A 85 2.25 8.08 27.50
C GLU A 85 3.20 8.50 26.37
N VAL A 86 2.88 9.55 25.60
CA VAL A 86 3.67 10.01 24.46
C VAL A 86 4.70 11.05 24.93
N ASP A 87 5.99 10.74 24.73
CA ASP A 87 7.08 11.62 25.13
C ASP A 87 7.46 12.62 24.01
N LEU A 88 7.32 12.22 22.74
CA LEU A 88 7.67 13.05 21.58
C LEU A 88 6.79 12.72 20.38
N ILE A 89 6.39 13.76 19.63
CA ILE A 89 5.71 13.65 18.34
C ILE A 89 6.63 14.17 17.25
N VAL A 90 6.93 13.31 16.27
CA VAL A 90 7.80 13.60 15.12
C VAL A 90 6.96 13.63 13.85
N GLY A 91 7.12 14.68 13.04
CA GLY A 91 6.43 14.85 11.77
C GLY A 91 6.83 13.84 10.69
N ASN A 92 6.05 13.82 9.61
CA ASN A 92 6.18 12.80 8.58
C ASN A 92 7.46 12.96 7.73
N LYS A 93 8.00 14.17 7.61
CA LYS A 93 9.29 14.43 6.98
C LYS A 93 10.43 14.13 7.94
N GLU A 94 10.33 14.64 9.17
CA GLU A 94 11.38 14.60 10.19
C GLU A 94 11.77 13.17 10.53
N LYS A 95 10.80 12.23 10.53
CA LYS A 95 11.07 10.81 10.80
C LYS A 95 12.05 10.17 9.81
N LEU A 96 12.22 10.74 8.62
CA LEU A 96 13.12 10.24 7.58
C LEU A 96 14.53 10.84 7.68
N LEU A 97 14.70 11.92 8.46
CA LEU A 97 15.98 12.59 8.63
C LEU A 97 16.82 11.90 9.71
N SER A 98 18.06 11.58 9.39
CA SER A 98 19.00 10.95 10.33
C SER A 98 19.21 11.79 11.60
N GLN A 99 19.30 13.12 11.45
CA GLN A 99 19.54 14.04 12.57
C GLN A 99 18.43 14.02 13.64
N THR A 100 17.18 13.78 13.24
CA THR A 100 16.04 13.63 14.17
C THR A 100 16.27 12.54 15.20
N TRP A 101 17.02 11.50 14.83
CA TRP A 101 17.26 10.32 15.67
C TRP A 101 18.59 10.37 16.40
N LYS A 102 19.49 11.29 16.05
CA LYS A 102 20.81 11.45 16.69
C LYS A 102 20.68 12.05 18.09
N ASP A 103 20.00 13.19 18.16
CA ASP A 103 19.91 14.02 19.36
C ASP A 103 18.43 14.25 19.73
N ILE A 104 17.75 13.18 20.18
CA ILE A 104 16.32 13.26 20.50
C ILE A 104 16.10 14.17 21.70
N ASP A 105 15.63 15.38 21.44
CA ASP A 105 15.25 16.35 22.46
C ASP A 105 13.81 16.11 22.96
N TYR A 106 13.71 15.43 24.11
CA TYR A 106 12.43 15.19 24.79
C TYR A 106 11.88 16.41 25.54
N SER A 107 12.61 17.53 25.64
CA SER A 107 12.06 18.77 26.21
C SER A 107 11.01 19.39 25.27
N LYS A 108 11.12 19.11 23.96
CA LYS A 108 10.14 19.51 22.95
C LYS A 108 9.21 18.35 22.63
N THR A 109 7.96 18.43 23.07
CA THR A 109 6.97 17.38 22.76
C THR A 109 6.59 17.32 21.27
N LEU A 110 6.81 18.38 20.50
CA LEU A 110 6.44 18.48 19.08
C LEU A 110 7.65 18.85 18.22
N GLN A 111 7.94 18.03 17.20
CA GLN A 111 8.97 18.27 16.19
C GLN A 111 8.39 17.93 14.80
N LEU A 112 7.68 18.88 14.18
CA LEU A 112 7.04 18.67 12.88
C LEU A 112 6.96 19.98 12.07
N SER A 113 7.29 19.92 10.79
CA SER A 113 7.13 21.01 9.83
C SER A 113 5.71 21.04 9.22
N ASN A 114 5.42 22.12 8.48
CA ASN A 114 4.24 22.17 7.63
C ASN A 114 4.43 21.28 6.39
N ILE A 115 3.87 20.07 6.43
CA ILE A 115 3.97 19.09 5.33
C ILE A 115 3.42 19.60 3.98
N LEU A 116 2.57 20.62 3.98
CA LEU A 116 2.00 21.21 2.75
C LEU A 116 2.99 22.11 2.00
N GLU A 117 4.01 22.63 2.68
CA GLU A 117 5.07 23.49 2.11
C GLU A 117 6.22 22.67 1.52
N GLU A 118 6.24 21.35 1.73
CA GLU A 118 7.31 20.48 1.25
C GLU A 118 7.26 20.31 -0.26
N THR A 119 8.41 20.51 -0.91
CA THR A 119 8.58 20.48 -2.38
C THR A 119 9.39 19.30 -2.91
N SER A 120 10.18 18.62 -2.05
CA SER A 120 10.99 17.46 -2.42
C SER A 120 10.82 16.26 -1.47
N VAL A 121 11.15 15.06 -1.95
CA VAL A 121 11.18 13.85 -1.13
C VAL A 121 12.51 13.80 -0.37
N VAL A 122 12.50 13.34 0.88
CA VAL A 122 13.73 13.12 1.65
C VAL A 122 14.55 12.02 0.98
N PRO A 123 15.82 12.27 0.59
CA PRO A 123 16.68 11.22 0.05
C PRO A 123 16.99 10.19 1.14
N ALA A 124 16.37 9.03 1.05
CA ALA A 124 16.62 7.91 1.95
C ALA A 124 16.56 6.60 1.14
N SER A 125 17.46 5.69 1.44
CA SER A 125 17.51 4.34 0.86
C SER A 125 17.29 3.29 1.94
N VAL A 126 16.74 2.16 1.51
CA VAL A 126 16.63 0.96 2.31
C VAL A 126 17.31 -0.14 1.52
N ASP A 127 18.36 -0.71 2.10
CA ASP A 127 19.13 -1.76 1.42
C ASP A 127 18.58 -3.16 1.74
N LYS A 128 17.89 -3.31 2.88
CA LYS A 128 17.36 -4.60 3.33
C LYS A 128 16.03 -4.44 4.08
N PHE A 129 15.08 -5.30 3.76
CA PHE A 129 13.82 -5.51 4.46
C PHE A 129 13.90 -6.84 5.22
N GLU A 130 14.17 -6.78 6.52
CA GLU A 130 14.25 -8.01 7.33
C GLU A 130 12.96 -8.85 7.25
N GLY A 131 13.11 -10.14 6.98
CA GLY A 131 12.00 -11.10 6.97
C GLY A 131 11.02 -10.95 5.80
N LYS A 132 11.39 -10.21 4.74
CA LYS A 132 10.55 -10.06 3.54
C LYS A 132 11.23 -10.63 2.31
N SER A 133 10.46 -11.31 1.47
CA SER A 133 10.88 -11.80 0.15
C SER A 133 10.75 -10.74 -0.96
N ARG A 134 10.10 -9.61 -0.67
CA ARG A 134 9.91 -8.48 -1.59
C ARG A 134 10.41 -7.18 -0.98
N ALA A 135 10.92 -6.30 -1.82
CA ALA A 135 11.27 -4.95 -1.47
C ALA A 135 10.19 -3.96 -1.91
N PHE A 136 9.88 -2.98 -1.06
CA PHE A 136 9.03 -1.84 -1.43
C PHE A 136 9.94 -0.67 -1.78
N ILE A 137 9.68 0.00 -2.91
CA ILE A 137 10.43 1.20 -3.31
C ILE A 137 9.47 2.37 -3.39
N GLU A 138 9.68 3.36 -2.53
CA GLU A 138 8.99 4.64 -2.64
C GLU A 138 9.44 5.36 -3.90
N ILE A 139 8.50 5.64 -4.78
CA ILE A 139 8.73 6.44 -6.00
C ILE A 139 8.07 7.82 -5.91
N GLN A 140 7.16 8.01 -4.96
CA GLN A 140 6.25 9.15 -4.91
C GLN A 140 5.68 9.34 -3.50
N GLN A 141 5.54 10.59 -3.07
CA GLN A 141 4.97 10.98 -1.78
C GLN A 141 3.94 12.12 -1.90
N GLY A 142 2.94 12.13 -1.02
CA GLY A 142 1.86 13.13 -1.00
C GLY A 142 0.87 12.93 -2.15
N CYS A 143 -0.10 13.81 -2.31
CA CYS A 143 -1.06 13.67 -3.41
C CYS A 143 -1.65 15.02 -3.77
N ASN A 144 -1.71 15.34 -5.06
CA ASN A 144 -2.39 16.56 -5.55
C ASN A 144 -3.90 16.35 -5.71
N HIS A 145 -4.34 15.10 -5.82
CA HIS A 145 -5.75 14.78 -5.95
C HIS A 145 -6.48 14.92 -4.61
N ARG A 146 -7.56 15.71 -4.61
CA ARG A 146 -8.35 16.07 -3.42
C ARG A 146 -9.67 15.29 -3.39
N CYS A 147 -9.59 13.96 -3.33
CA CYS A 147 -10.76 13.10 -3.08
C CYS A 147 -11.53 13.62 -1.86
N THR A 148 -12.86 13.69 -1.94
CA THR A 148 -13.66 14.34 -0.89
C THR A 148 -13.64 13.62 0.45
N PHE A 149 -13.27 12.33 0.47
CA PHE A 149 -13.13 11.51 1.68
C PHE A 149 -11.69 11.40 2.21
N CYS A 150 -10.69 11.87 1.47
CA CYS A 150 -9.30 11.54 1.74
C CYS A 150 -8.63 12.56 2.66
N ILE A 151 -8.18 12.10 3.82
CA ILE A 151 -7.42 12.91 4.80
C ILE A 151 -5.92 12.96 4.51
N ILE A 152 -5.41 12.07 3.64
CA ILE A 152 -3.98 11.85 3.43
C ILE A 152 -3.19 13.11 3.05
N PRO A 153 -3.71 14.03 2.22
CA PRO A 153 -2.95 15.24 1.90
C PRO A 153 -2.56 16.09 3.10
N TYR A 154 -3.36 16.09 4.17
CA TYR A 154 -3.03 16.80 5.42
C TYR A 154 -1.92 16.12 6.22
N GLY A 155 -1.67 14.83 5.98
CA GLY A 155 -0.59 14.08 6.63
C GLY A 155 0.66 13.94 5.77
N ARG A 156 0.52 14.00 4.44
CA ARG A 156 1.59 13.65 3.50
C ARG A 156 1.92 14.76 2.50
N GLY A 157 1.19 15.87 2.51
CA GLY A 157 1.48 17.02 1.64
C GLY A 157 1.05 16.82 0.18
N ASN A 158 1.50 17.74 -0.67
CA ASN A 158 1.31 17.70 -2.13
C ASN A 158 2.17 16.60 -2.78
N ASN A 159 1.87 16.25 -4.03
CA ASN A 159 2.63 15.23 -4.77
C ASN A 159 4.09 15.65 -4.97
N ARG A 160 5.01 14.75 -4.64
CA ARG A 160 6.45 14.84 -4.85
C ARG A 160 6.98 13.50 -5.33
N SER A 161 7.54 13.48 -6.52
CA SER A 161 8.14 12.29 -7.13
C SER A 161 9.63 12.19 -6.82
N VAL A 162 10.12 10.97 -6.70
CA VAL A 162 11.56 10.67 -6.61
C VAL A 162 12.15 10.64 -8.03
N PRO A 163 13.32 11.24 -8.32
CA PRO A 163 13.93 11.16 -9.64
C PRO A 163 14.18 9.72 -10.10
N ALA A 164 14.00 9.45 -11.40
CA ALA A 164 14.12 8.10 -11.96
C ALA A 164 15.51 7.48 -11.74
N GLY A 165 16.59 8.27 -11.80
CA GLY A 165 17.95 7.79 -11.53
C GLY A 165 18.10 7.22 -10.11
N ASP A 166 17.56 7.91 -9.11
CA ASP A 166 17.57 7.45 -7.72
C ASP A 166 16.76 6.17 -7.56
N ILE A 167 15.60 6.08 -8.22
CA ILE A 167 14.76 4.88 -8.20
C ILE A 167 15.52 3.69 -8.80
N VAL A 168 16.13 3.86 -9.98
CA VAL A 168 16.92 2.82 -10.65
C VAL A 168 18.07 2.35 -9.76
N ASN A 169 18.84 3.28 -9.19
CA ASN A 169 19.96 2.95 -8.29
C ASN A 169 19.49 2.17 -7.05
N ARG A 170 18.38 2.58 -6.43
CA ARG A 170 17.78 1.87 -5.29
C ARG A 170 17.35 0.45 -5.66
N ILE A 171 16.71 0.28 -6.82
CA ILE A 171 16.27 -1.04 -7.30
C ILE A 171 17.49 -1.92 -7.61
N GLN A 172 18.53 -1.37 -8.23
CA GLN A 172 19.77 -2.11 -8.49
C GLN A 172 20.41 -2.61 -7.20
N ASN A 173 20.50 -1.77 -6.17
CA ASN A 173 21.02 -2.18 -4.85
C ASN A 173 20.19 -3.28 -4.21
N ILE A 174 18.86 -3.17 -4.28
CA ILE A 174 17.94 -4.20 -3.78
C ILE A 174 18.12 -5.53 -4.53
N VAL A 175 18.27 -5.49 -5.86
CA VAL A 175 18.53 -6.70 -6.66
C VAL A 175 19.87 -7.32 -6.29
N ASN A 176 20.92 -6.51 -6.09
CA ASN A 176 22.25 -6.96 -5.65
C ASN A 176 22.18 -7.62 -4.26
N ASN A 177 21.25 -7.19 -3.41
CA ASN A 177 20.99 -7.79 -2.10
C ASN A 177 20.09 -9.04 -2.14
N GLY A 178 19.84 -9.59 -3.34
CA GLY A 178 19.18 -10.88 -3.54
C GLY A 178 17.65 -10.82 -3.63
N TYR A 179 17.03 -9.63 -3.62
CA TYR A 179 15.59 -9.50 -3.80
C TYR A 179 15.22 -9.77 -5.25
N LYS A 180 14.23 -10.65 -5.45
CA LYS A 180 13.75 -11.01 -6.80
C LYS A 180 12.53 -10.21 -7.24
N GLU A 181 11.82 -9.59 -6.30
CA GLU A 181 10.61 -8.81 -6.59
C GLU A 181 10.65 -7.45 -5.91
N VAL A 182 10.38 -6.41 -6.70
CA VAL A 182 10.24 -5.02 -6.27
C VAL A 182 8.80 -4.58 -6.48
N VAL A 183 8.24 -3.92 -5.47
CA VAL A 183 6.92 -3.29 -5.53
C VAL A 183 7.10 -1.77 -5.51
N LEU A 184 6.67 -1.09 -6.57
CA LEU A 184 6.63 0.37 -6.61
C LEU A 184 5.50 0.88 -5.72
N THR A 185 5.85 1.69 -4.73
CA THR A 185 4.90 2.23 -3.76
C THR A 185 4.93 3.74 -3.72
N GLY A 186 3.78 4.32 -3.39
CA GLY A 186 3.59 5.74 -3.15
C GLY A 186 2.19 5.98 -2.61
N VAL A 187 1.74 7.22 -2.65
CA VAL A 187 0.35 7.59 -2.30
C VAL A 187 -0.55 7.54 -3.53
N ASP A 188 -0.08 8.09 -4.66
CA ASP A 188 -0.72 8.08 -5.97
C ASP A 188 0.37 7.91 -7.04
N ILE A 189 0.80 6.66 -7.26
CA ILE A 189 1.96 6.36 -8.12
C ILE A 189 1.71 6.70 -9.59
N THR A 190 0.45 6.74 -10.02
CA THR A 190 0.08 7.14 -11.38
C THR A 190 0.25 8.64 -11.63
N ASP A 191 0.29 9.46 -10.57
CA ASP A 191 0.59 10.90 -10.65
C ASP A 191 2.10 11.20 -10.68
N TYR A 192 2.94 10.16 -10.86
CA TYR A 192 4.40 10.29 -10.88
C TYR A 192 4.88 11.26 -11.97
N GLY A 193 5.96 11.97 -11.67
CA GLY A 193 6.77 12.70 -12.63
C GLY A 193 6.27 14.09 -12.99
N LYS A 194 5.00 14.44 -12.73
CA LYS A 194 4.43 15.77 -13.04
C LYS A 194 5.17 16.94 -12.40
N ASN A 195 5.81 16.71 -11.24
CA ASN A 195 6.62 17.70 -10.52
C ASN A 195 8.12 17.65 -10.86
N LEU A 196 8.56 16.79 -11.78
CA LEU A 196 9.96 16.65 -12.18
C LEU A 196 10.27 17.38 -13.51
N PRO A 197 11.52 17.79 -13.75
CA PRO A 197 11.96 18.28 -15.06
C PRO A 197 11.64 17.28 -16.18
N GLY A 198 11.13 17.79 -17.31
CA GLY A 198 10.70 16.96 -18.45
C GLY A 198 9.41 16.17 -18.24
N ARG A 199 8.80 16.23 -17.04
CA ARG A 199 7.51 15.62 -16.69
C ARG A 199 7.33 14.17 -17.20
N PRO A 200 8.28 13.25 -16.90
CA PRO A 200 8.20 11.88 -17.39
C PRO A 200 6.90 11.20 -16.91
N SER A 201 6.28 10.41 -17.77
CA SER A 201 5.10 9.62 -17.40
C SER A 201 5.47 8.49 -16.41
N PHE A 202 4.45 7.93 -15.77
CA PHE A 202 4.63 6.72 -14.96
C PHE A 202 5.08 5.52 -15.82
N SER A 203 4.56 5.38 -17.04
CA SER A 203 5.02 4.36 -18.01
C SER A 203 6.50 4.52 -18.33
N ASN A 204 6.98 5.76 -18.57
CA ASN A 204 8.39 6.04 -18.80
C ASN A 204 9.29 5.61 -17.64
N LEU A 205 8.84 5.76 -16.38
CA LEU A 205 9.57 5.25 -15.22
C LEU A 205 9.69 3.72 -15.27
N ILE A 206 8.59 3.02 -15.55
CA ILE A 206 8.57 1.55 -15.64
C ILE A 206 9.54 1.07 -16.73
N GLU A 207 9.47 1.66 -17.93
CA GLU A 207 10.39 1.36 -19.04
C GLU A 207 11.85 1.53 -18.62
N ARG A 208 12.18 2.66 -17.98
CA ARG A 208 13.55 2.96 -17.51
C ARG A 208 14.02 1.93 -16.49
N ILE A 209 13.18 1.54 -15.54
CA ILE A 209 13.53 0.50 -14.55
C ILE A 209 13.80 -0.83 -15.25
N LEU A 210 12.90 -1.26 -16.13
CA LEU A 210 13.01 -2.54 -16.83
C LEU A 210 14.23 -2.57 -17.77
N LYS A 211 14.57 -1.44 -18.40
CA LYS A 211 15.75 -1.33 -19.26
C LYS A 211 17.06 -1.28 -18.48
N LEU A 212 17.11 -0.48 -17.41
CA LEU A 212 18.36 -0.16 -16.70
C LEU A 212 18.68 -1.12 -15.55
N VAL A 213 17.73 -1.98 -15.13
CA VAL A 213 17.95 -3.01 -14.11
C VAL A 213 17.63 -4.40 -14.70
N PRO A 214 18.47 -4.93 -15.61
CA PRO A 214 18.21 -6.22 -16.27
C PRO A 214 18.15 -7.40 -15.28
N GLY A 215 18.79 -7.29 -14.12
CA GLY A 215 18.74 -8.29 -13.05
C GLY A 215 17.39 -8.42 -12.33
N LEU A 216 16.50 -7.42 -12.46
CA LEU A 216 15.20 -7.43 -11.80
C LEU A 216 14.30 -8.53 -12.39
N LYS A 217 13.85 -9.47 -11.56
CA LYS A 217 12.99 -10.58 -12.01
C LYS A 217 11.51 -10.24 -12.03
N ARG A 218 11.04 -9.45 -11.06
CA ARG A 218 9.62 -9.07 -10.96
C ARG A 218 9.47 -7.62 -10.52
N LEU A 219 8.70 -6.87 -11.30
CA LEU A 219 8.25 -5.52 -10.98
C LEU A 219 6.73 -5.57 -10.77
N ARG A 220 6.29 -5.13 -9.60
CA ARG A 220 4.87 -5.05 -9.25
C ARG A 220 4.49 -3.62 -8.96
N LEU A 221 3.29 -3.25 -9.39
CA LEU A 221 2.72 -1.94 -9.13
C LEU A 221 1.85 -2.02 -7.87
N SER A 222 1.87 -0.97 -7.05
CA SER A 222 0.84 -0.78 -6.02
C SER A 222 -0.45 -0.24 -6.64
N SER A 223 -1.29 0.46 -5.87
CA SER A 223 -2.58 0.92 -6.36
C SER A 223 -2.42 1.96 -7.48
N ILE A 224 -3.07 1.73 -8.63
CA ILE A 224 -3.08 2.64 -9.78
C ILE A 224 -4.48 3.25 -9.97
N ASP A 225 -4.54 4.39 -10.66
CA ASP A 225 -5.78 5.02 -11.13
C ASP A 225 -5.90 4.83 -12.64
N CYS A 226 -6.95 4.15 -13.09
CA CYS A 226 -7.12 3.84 -14.52
C CYS A 226 -7.28 5.09 -15.39
N ALA A 227 -7.75 6.21 -14.84
CA ALA A 227 -7.89 7.47 -15.58
C ALA A 227 -6.54 8.13 -15.93
N GLU A 228 -5.45 7.76 -15.25
CA GLU A 228 -4.13 8.33 -15.48
C GLU A 228 -3.25 7.42 -16.36
N ILE A 229 -3.77 6.27 -16.79
CA ILE A 229 -3.07 5.37 -17.68
C ILE A 229 -3.22 5.85 -19.11
N THR A 230 -2.10 6.17 -19.75
CA THR A 230 -2.00 6.66 -21.12
C THR A 230 -1.60 5.54 -22.10
N ASP A 231 -1.63 5.83 -23.40
CA ASP A 231 -1.37 4.81 -24.43
C ASP A 231 0.05 4.22 -24.40
N ASP A 232 1.00 4.96 -23.86
CA ASP A 232 2.36 4.48 -23.60
C ASP A 232 2.41 3.32 -22.60
N PHE A 233 1.36 3.04 -21.83
CA PHE A 233 1.36 1.93 -20.88
C PHE A 233 1.15 0.57 -21.56
N TRP A 234 0.43 0.51 -22.69
CA TRP A 234 -0.09 -0.76 -23.19
C TRP A 234 1.02 -1.71 -23.67
N HIS A 235 2.09 -1.19 -24.26
CA HIS A 235 3.22 -2.02 -24.69
C HIS A 235 3.95 -2.69 -23.51
N LEU A 236 3.91 -2.09 -22.31
CA LEU A 236 4.48 -2.66 -21.09
C LEU A 236 3.80 -3.95 -20.65
N LEU A 237 2.56 -4.21 -21.09
CA LEU A 237 1.87 -5.46 -20.76
C LEU A 237 2.54 -6.70 -21.38
N SER A 238 3.36 -6.49 -22.43
CA SER A 238 4.18 -7.54 -23.03
C SER A 238 5.41 -7.92 -22.20
N GLU A 239 5.85 -7.06 -21.27
CA GLU A 239 7.00 -7.34 -20.41
C GLU A 239 6.66 -8.41 -19.37
N GLU A 240 7.32 -9.56 -19.43
CA GLU A 240 7.11 -10.68 -18.50
C GLU A 240 7.45 -10.30 -17.05
N ARG A 241 8.40 -9.38 -16.87
CA ARG A 241 8.81 -8.88 -15.54
C ARG A 241 7.75 -8.00 -14.91
N LEU A 242 6.83 -7.41 -15.68
CA LEU A 242 5.70 -6.65 -15.14
C LEU A 242 4.60 -7.61 -14.70
N MET A 243 4.38 -7.69 -13.39
CA MET A 243 3.49 -8.69 -12.82
C MET A 243 2.01 -8.48 -13.20
N PRO A 244 1.28 -9.56 -13.57
CA PRO A 244 -0.11 -9.55 -14.05
C PRO A 244 -1.14 -9.32 -12.93
N HIS A 245 -0.90 -8.34 -12.06
CA HIS A 245 -1.80 -7.99 -10.98
C HIS A 245 -1.89 -6.48 -10.84
N PHE A 246 -3.05 -5.94 -11.18
CA PHE A 246 -3.34 -4.51 -11.18
C PHE A 246 -4.33 -4.20 -10.07
N HIS A 247 -3.88 -3.46 -9.05
CA HIS A 247 -4.75 -3.00 -7.97
C HIS A 247 -5.30 -1.62 -8.30
N LEU A 248 -6.62 -1.49 -8.39
CA LEU A 248 -7.29 -0.30 -8.88
C LEU A 248 -7.90 0.52 -7.74
N SER A 249 -7.69 1.83 -7.78
CA SER A 249 -8.26 2.78 -6.82
C SER A 249 -9.70 3.18 -7.18
N LEU A 250 -10.60 2.20 -7.36
CA LEU A 250 -11.95 2.41 -7.92
C LEU A 250 -12.91 3.16 -6.98
N GLN A 251 -12.89 2.83 -5.69
CA GLN A 251 -13.69 3.37 -4.59
C GLN A 251 -15.21 3.10 -4.67
N ALA A 252 -15.85 3.19 -5.84
CA ALA A 252 -17.28 2.92 -6.03
C ALA A 252 -17.59 2.50 -7.47
N GLY A 253 -18.79 1.94 -7.70
CA GLY A 253 -19.26 1.58 -9.04
C GLY A 253 -20.28 2.52 -9.67
N ASN A 254 -20.77 3.52 -8.95
CA ASN A 254 -21.79 4.44 -9.48
C ASN A 254 -21.17 5.80 -9.86
N ASN A 255 -21.46 6.30 -11.06
CA ASN A 255 -20.90 7.55 -11.57
C ASN A 255 -21.24 8.79 -10.72
N LEU A 256 -22.42 8.87 -10.11
CA LEU A 256 -22.77 9.99 -9.24
C LEU A 256 -21.96 9.94 -7.93
N ILE A 257 -21.76 8.75 -7.36
CA ILE A 257 -20.89 8.57 -6.18
C ILE A 257 -19.43 8.86 -6.52
N LEU A 258 -18.92 8.37 -7.65
CA LEU A 258 -17.57 8.68 -8.14
C LEU A 258 -17.37 10.19 -8.31
N LYS A 259 -18.34 10.89 -8.91
CA LYS A 259 -18.34 12.36 -9.03
C LYS A 259 -18.31 13.05 -7.67
N ARG A 260 -19.14 12.62 -6.71
CA ARG A 260 -19.15 13.16 -5.32
C ARG A 260 -17.87 12.86 -4.55
N MET A 261 -17.23 11.72 -4.83
CA MET A 261 -15.90 11.36 -4.34
C MET A 261 -14.78 12.19 -4.97
N LYS A 262 -15.09 12.93 -6.06
CA LYS A 262 -14.14 13.61 -6.96
C LYS A 262 -13.19 12.65 -7.68
N ARG A 263 -13.62 11.44 -8.03
CA ARG A 263 -12.80 10.50 -8.81
C ARG A 263 -12.55 11.02 -10.22
N ARG A 264 -11.39 10.66 -10.79
CA ARG A 264 -10.98 11.01 -12.16
C ARG A 264 -11.60 10.10 -13.22
N HIS A 265 -11.99 8.90 -12.81
CA HIS A 265 -12.56 7.88 -13.69
C HIS A 265 -14.07 7.76 -13.53
N THR A 266 -14.74 7.37 -14.61
CA THR A 266 -16.11 6.84 -14.60
C THR A 266 -16.10 5.31 -14.40
N ARG A 267 -17.28 4.75 -14.16
CA ARG A 267 -17.50 3.29 -14.12
C ARG A 267 -17.05 2.65 -15.44
N GLU A 268 -17.46 3.24 -16.56
CA GLU A 268 -17.23 2.71 -17.90
C GLU A 268 -15.73 2.66 -18.21
N GLN A 269 -14.98 3.73 -17.88
CA GLN A 269 -13.52 3.77 -18.04
C GLN A 269 -12.81 2.68 -17.23
N ALA A 270 -13.31 2.35 -16.03
CA ALA A 270 -12.75 1.27 -15.22
C ALA A 270 -12.98 -0.11 -15.86
N ILE A 271 -14.16 -0.34 -16.43
CA ILE A 271 -14.51 -1.59 -17.12
C ILE A 271 -13.68 -1.73 -18.41
N GLU A 272 -13.61 -0.66 -19.21
CA GLU A 272 -12.82 -0.60 -20.44
C GLU A 272 -11.33 -0.87 -20.17
N PHE A 273 -10.77 -0.27 -19.11
CA PHE A 273 -9.40 -0.54 -18.69
C PHE A 273 -9.17 -2.02 -18.41
N CYS A 274 -10.04 -2.66 -17.62
CA CYS A 274 -9.90 -4.08 -17.28
C CYS A 274 -9.98 -4.98 -18.52
N ASN A 275 -10.94 -4.70 -19.41
CA ASN A 275 -11.11 -5.45 -20.65
C ASN A 275 -9.90 -5.28 -21.60
N LYS A 276 -9.35 -4.07 -21.70
CA LYS A 276 -8.16 -3.79 -22.52
C LYS A 276 -6.92 -4.47 -21.95
N VAL A 277 -6.75 -4.52 -20.64
CA VAL A 277 -5.67 -5.30 -20.02
C VAL A 277 -5.83 -6.79 -20.33
N LEU A 278 -7.03 -7.36 -20.18
CA LEU A 278 -7.29 -8.79 -20.43
C LEU A 278 -7.11 -9.19 -21.90
N SER A 279 -7.37 -8.30 -22.85
CA SER A 279 -7.15 -8.60 -24.27
C SER A 279 -5.66 -8.74 -24.61
N MET A 280 -4.77 -8.10 -23.84
CA MET A 280 -3.32 -8.11 -24.05
C MET A 280 -2.58 -9.06 -23.09
N LYS A 281 -3.09 -9.24 -21.87
CA LYS A 281 -2.49 -10.05 -20.80
C LYS A 281 -3.58 -10.90 -20.14
N LYS A 282 -3.87 -12.06 -20.73
CA LYS A 282 -5.01 -12.92 -20.38
C LYS A 282 -4.98 -13.48 -18.96
N ASP A 283 -3.79 -13.57 -18.36
CA ASP A 283 -3.58 -14.03 -16.99
C ASP A 283 -3.64 -12.90 -15.95
N ALA A 284 -3.96 -11.68 -16.38
CA ALA A 284 -4.12 -10.53 -15.49
C ALA A 284 -5.22 -10.73 -14.45
N THR A 285 -4.94 -10.26 -13.25
CA THR A 285 -5.89 -10.20 -12.13
C THR A 285 -6.04 -8.76 -11.65
N PHE A 286 -7.24 -8.46 -11.15
CA PHE A 286 -7.58 -7.12 -10.70
C PHE A 286 -7.95 -7.14 -9.22
N GLY A 287 -7.24 -6.31 -8.45
CA GLY A 287 -7.67 -5.90 -7.13
C GLY A 287 -8.37 -4.55 -7.20
N ALA A 288 -9.20 -4.23 -6.21
CA ALA A 288 -9.69 -2.87 -6.07
C ALA A 288 -10.00 -2.50 -4.61
N ASP A 289 -9.80 -1.22 -4.30
CA ASP A 289 -10.33 -0.62 -3.08
C ASP A 289 -11.77 -0.14 -3.33
N ILE A 290 -12.73 -0.56 -2.50
CA ILE A 290 -14.13 -0.14 -2.57
C ILE A 290 -14.58 0.39 -1.21
N ILE A 291 -15.20 1.57 -1.20
CA ILE A 291 -15.77 2.20 -0.01
C ILE A 291 -17.26 1.90 0.04
N ALA A 292 -17.70 1.21 1.09
CA ALA A 292 -19.12 0.92 1.32
C ALA A 292 -19.79 2.09 2.06
N GLY A 293 -20.96 2.53 1.57
CA GLY A 293 -21.78 3.51 2.28
C GLY A 293 -21.16 4.89 2.34
N PHE A 294 -20.55 5.34 1.24
CA PHE A 294 -20.17 6.74 1.07
C PHE A 294 -21.39 7.65 1.30
N PRO A 295 -21.21 8.87 1.85
CA PRO A 295 -22.33 9.79 2.06
C PRO A 295 -23.22 9.92 0.82
N THR A 296 -24.53 10.00 1.01
CA THR A 296 -25.57 10.07 -0.04
C THR A 296 -25.75 8.81 -0.92
N GLU A 297 -25.08 7.69 -0.62
CA GLU A 297 -25.23 6.43 -1.37
C GLU A 297 -26.59 5.76 -1.12
N THR A 298 -27.40 5.63 -2.18
CA THR A 298 -28.66 4.89 -2.18
C THR A 298 -28.46 3.41 -2.50
N ASP A 299 -29.49 2.59 -2.33
CA ASP A 299 -29.40 1.15 -2.62
C ASP A 299 -29.09 0.87 -4.10
N LYS A 300 -29.73 1.60 -5.03
CA LYS A 300 -29.41 1.49 -6.47
C LYS A 300 -27.94 1.79 -6.77
N MET A 301 -27.37 2.82 -6.13
CA MET A 301 -25.95 3.18 -6.33
C MET A 301 -25.00 2.13 -5.72
N PHE A 302 -25.42 1.51 -4.62
CA PHE A 302 -24.70 0.40 -4.02
C PHE A 302 -24.74 -0.85 -4.92
N ASP A 303 -25.89 -1.17 -5.50
CA ASP A 303 -26.04 -2.30 -6.43
C ASP A 303 -25.13 -2.16 -7.65
N ASP A 304 -24.90 -0.93 -8.13
CA ASP A 304 -23.92 -0.67 -9.17
C ASP A 304 -22.52 -1.11 -8.72
N SER A 305 -22.11 -0.79 -7.49
CA SER A 305 -20.82 -1.21 -6.92
C SER A 305 -20.70 -2.74 -6.80
N ILE A 306 -21.79 -3.43 -6.47
CA ILE A 306 -21.85 -4.89 -6.49
C ILE A 306 -21.66 -5.43 -7.91
N ARG A 307 -22.33 -4.86 -8.92
CA ARG A 307 -22.17 -5.28 -10.32
C ARG A 307 -20.77 -5.02 -10.87
N LEU A 308 -20.13 -3.92 -10.44
CA LEU A 308 -18.78 -3.55 -10.86
C LEU A 308 -17.76 -4.66 -10.55
N ILE A 309 -17.91 -5.35 -9.42
CA ILE A 309 -17.03 -6.47 -9.04
C ILE A 309 -17.00 -7.57 -10.12
N LYS A 310 -18.16 -7.85 -10.74
CA LYS A 310 -18.24 -8.82 -11.84
C LYS A 310 -17.73 -8.25 -13.14
N GLU A 311 -18.16 -7.04 -13.50
CA GLU A 311 -17.85 -6.40 -14.78
C GLU A 311 -16.36 -6.07 -14.96
N CYS A 312 -15.64 -5.75 -13.88
CA CYS A 312 -14.19 -5.53 -13.89
C CYS A 312 -13.38 -6.79 -13.58
N HIS A 313 -14.01 -7.97 -13.46
CA HIS A 313 -13.33 -9.22 -13.11
C HIS A 313 -12.49 -9.14 -11.82
N LEU A 314 -12.98 -8.42 -10.80
CA LEU A 314 -12.23 -8.17 -9.56
C LEU A 314 -12.13 -9.44 -8.72
N THR A 315 -10.89 -9.84 -8.41
CA THR A 315 -10.59 -11.01 -7.58
C THR A 315 -10.09 -10.59 -6.20
N HIS A 316 -9.28 -9.53 -6.10
CA HIS A 316 -8.79 -9.01 -4.81
C HIS A 316 -9.58 -7.78 -4.37
N VAL A 317 -10.82 -7.97 -3.91
CA VAL A 317 -11.68 -6.86 -3.46
C VAL A 317 -11.37 -6.46 -2.02
N HIS A 318 -10.87 -5.23 -1.83
CA HIS A 318 -10.59 -4.62 -0.54
C HIS A 318 -11.70 -3.65 -0.13
N VAL A 319 -12.54 -4.08 0.80
CA VAL A 319 -13.73 -3.31 1.22
C VAL A 319 -13.46 -2.50 2.49
N PHE A 320 -13.61 -1.18 2.38
CA PHE A 320 -13.54 -0.22 3.47
C PHE A 320 -14.94 0.32 3.80
N PRO A 321 -15.46 0.13 5.02
CA PRO A 321 -16.59 0.91 5.48
C PRO A 321 -16.24 2.41 5.44
N TYR A 322 -17.13 3.26 4.94
CA TYR A 322 -16.90 4.70 5.00
C TYR A 322 -16.67 5.15 6.45
N SER A 323 -15.63 5.97 6.63
CA SER A 323 -15.18 6.49 7.91
C SER A 323 -15.10 8.00 7.81
N SER A 324 -16.08 8.71 8.38
CA SER A 324 -16.11 10.18 8.35
C SER A 324 -14.89 10.79 9.02
N ARG A 325 -14.30 11.82 8.38
CA ARG A 325 -13.10 12.52 8.83
C ARG A 325 -13.37 14.02 8.85
N GLU A 326 -13.26 14.62 10.03
CA GLU A 326 -13.64 16.02 10.30
C GLU A 326 -13.13 17.05 9.27
N LYS A 327 -11.89 16.90 8.77
CA LYS A 327 -11.29 17.83 7.80
C LYS A 327 -11.60 17.51 6.32
N THR A 328 -12.54 16.61 6.04
CA THR A 328 -12.82 16.14 4.67
C THR A 328 -14.18 16.63 4.19
N ALA A 329 -14.30 16.99 2.90
CA ALA A 329 -15.54 17.49 2.33
C ALA A 329 -16.71 16.50 2.48
N ALA A 330 -16.44 15.19 2.41
CA ALA A 330 -17.45 14.15 2.56
C ALA A 330 -18.05 14.10 3.98
N ALA A 331 -17.35 14.59 5.01
CA ALA A 331 -17.89 14.64 6.38
C ALA A 331 -19.07 15.61 6.52
N HIS A 332 -19.20 16.58 5.62
CA HIS A 332 -20.28 17.57 5.60
C HIS A 332 -21.46 17.18 4.69
N MET A 333 -21.39 16.02 4.04
CA MET A 333 -22.49 15.49 3.21
C MET A 333 -23.52 14.73 4.07
N PRO A 334 -24.76 14.54 3.59
CA PRO A 334 -25.73 13.66 4.26
C PRO A 334 -25.21 12.23 4.40
N GLN A 335 -25.07 11.77 5.64
CA GLN A 335 -24.42 10.49 5.97
C GLN A 335 -25.38 9.31 5.79
N VAL A 336 -24.80 8.14 5.45
CA VAL A 336 -25.51 6.85 5.49
C VAL A 336 -25.41 6.26 6.89
N GLU A 337 -26.48 5.62 7.37
CA GLU A 337 -26.49 5.02 8.70
C GLU A 337 -25.44 3.91 8.86
N LYS A 338 -24.81 3.84 10.04
CA LYS A 338 -23.73 2.88 10.33
C LYS A 338 -24.13 1.42 10.12
N ASN A 339 -25.38 1.06 10.40
CA ASN A 339 -25.87 -0.31 10.20
C ASN A 339 -25.97 -0.66 8.71
N ILE A 340 -26.42 0.28 7.87
CA ILE A 340 -26.45 0.12 6.42
C ILE A 340 -25.02 0.01 5.86
N ILE A 341 -24.10 0.88 6.29
CA ILE A 341 -22.67 0.82 5.91
C ILE A 341 -22.10 -0.59 6.22
N LYS A 342 -22.34 -1.12 7.43
CA LYS A 342 -21.87 -2.44 7.84
C LYS A 342 -22.46 -3.56 6.98
N LYS A 343 -23.76 -3.50 6.68
CA LYS A 343 -24.46 -4.48 5.81
C LYS A 343 -23.85 -4.48 4.41
N ARG A 344 -23.73 -3.30 3.79
CA ARG A 344 -23.14 -3.10 2.46
C ARG A 344 -21.69 -3.60 2.40
N ALA A 345 -20.89 -3.29 3.42
CA ALA A 345 -19.51 -3.77 3.49
C ALA A 345 -19.42 -5.30 3.61
N LYS A 346 -20.33 -5.94 4.33
CA LYS A 346 -20.41 -7.42 4.41
C LYS A 346 -20.75 -8.02 3.06
N GLU A 347 -21.70 -7.43 2.35
CA GLU A 347 -22.17 -7.90 1.05
C GLU A 347 -21.11 -7.76 -0.06
N LEU A 348 -20.41 -6.62 -0.14
CA LEU A 348 -19.27 -6.46 -1.06
C LEU A 348 -18.16 -7.49 -0.80
N ARG A 349 -17.86 -7.79 0.48
CA ARG A 349 -16.87 -8.83 0.82
C ARG A 349 -17.33 -10.21 0.40
N LYS A 350 -18.61 -10.55 0.62
CA LYS A 350 -19.20 -11.79 0.13
C LYS A 350 -19.05 -11.89 -1.38
N LYS A 351 -19.38 -10.82 -2.11
CA LYS A 351 -19.29 -10.83 -3.58
C LYS A 351 -17.86 -10.96 -4.10
N GLY A 352 -16.90 -10.29 -3.44
CA GLY A 352 -15.48 -10.44 -3.73
C GLY A 352 -14.99 -11.86 -3.47
N ALA A 353 -15.42 -12.50 -2.38
CA ALA A 353 -15.06 -13.88 -2.06
C ALA A 353 -15.62 -14.88 -3.09
N GLU A 354 -16.87 -14.70 -3.53
CA GLU A 354 -17.47 -15.50 -4.61
C GLU A 354 -16.65 -15.42 -5.90
N GLN A 355 -16.22 -14.20 -6.29
CA GLN A 355 -15.41 -14.01 -7.49
C GLN A 355 -14.00 -14.58 -7.35
N MET A 356 -13.36 -14.42 -6.19
CA MET A 356 -12.07 -15.04 -5.91
C MET A 356 -12.18 -16.56 -6.02
N ASN A 357 -13.14 -17.17 -5.34
CA ASN A 357 -13.31 -18.63 -5.35
C ASN A 357 -13.53 -19.17 -6.78
N LYS A 358 -14.38 -18.51 -7.57
CA LYS A 358 -14.59 -18.83 -8.98
C LYS A 358 -13.28 -18.75 -9.77
N HIS A 359 -12.48 -17.70 -9.56
CA HIS A 359 -11.20 -17.55 -10.24
C HIS A 359 -10.21 -18.65 -9.84
N LEU A 360 -10.08 -18.96 -8.54
CA LEU A 360 -9.20 -20.02 -8.06
C LEU A 360 -9.53 -21.37 -8.71
N LEU A 361 -10.82 -21.73 -8.80
CA LEU A 361 -11.26 -22.99 -9.41
C LEU A 361 -10.88 -23.07 -10.89
N ASN A 362 -11.00 -21.94 -11.62
CA ASN A 362 -10.71 -21.87 -13.05
C ASN A 362 -9.22 -21.97 -13.39
N ILE A 363 -8.31 -21.76 -12.44
CA ILE A 363 -6.86 -21.78 -12.70
C ILE A 363 -6.17 -23.04 -12.18
N ILE A 364 -6.91 -24.01 -11.61
CA ILE A 364 -6.37 -25.34 -11.32
C ILE A 364 -5.87 -25.98 -12.63
N GLY A 365 -4.69 -26.61 -12.58
CA GLY A 365 -4.01 -27.17 -13.74
C GLY A 365 -3.09 -26.18 -14.47
N ASN A 366 -3.21 -24.87 -14.23
CA ASN A 366 -2.31 -23.89 -14.82
C ASN A 366 -0.90 -23.96 -14.18
N LYS A 367 0.10 -23.58 -14.98
CA LYS A 367 1.49 -23.41 -14.53
C LYS A 367 1.71 -21.95 -14.14
N ASP A 368 2.45 -21.73 -13.06
CA ASP A 368 2.84 -20.40 -12.61
C ASP A 368 4.18 -20.45 -11.87
N GLU A 369 4.76 -19.29 -11.62
CA GLU A 369 5.97 -19.11 -10.85
C GLU A 369 5.67 -18.49 -9.48
N ILE A 370 6.06 -19.19 -8.43
CA ILE A 370 5.71 -18.85 -7.05
C ILE A 370 6.90 -18.23 -6.33
N LEU A 371 6.75 -17.00 -5.84
CA LEU A 371 7.71 -16.39 -4.91
C LEU A 371 7.43 -16.88 -3.49
N ILE A 372 8.38 -17.59 -2.89
CA ILE A 372 8.28 -18.10 -1.51
C ILE A 372 8.48 -16.95 -0.52
N GLU A 373 7.53 -16.78 0.40
CA GLU A 373 7.54 -15.73 1.42
C GLU A 373 7.77 -16.26 2.83
N GLN A 374 7.32 -17.49 3.10
CA GLN A 374 7.37 -18.11 4.42
C GLN A 374 7.58 -19.60 4.28
N THR A 375 8.39 -20.17 5.16
CA THR A 375 8.70 -21.60 5.13
C THR A 375 8.79 -22.12 6.55
N ASN A 376 8.17 -23.27 6.81
CA ASN A 376 8.40 -24.08 8.00
C ASN A 376 9.03 -25.42 7.59
N GLU A 377 9.12 -26.39 8.50
CA GLU A 377 9.82 -27.65 8.25
C GLU A 377 9.28 -28.47 7.07
N THR A 378 7.99 -28.41 6.78
CA THR A 378 7.35 -29.27 5.77
C THR A 378 6.55 -28.52 4.71
N ILE A 379 6.31 -27.22 4.92
CA ILE A 379 5.41 -26.40 4.10
C ILE A 379 6.07 -25.07 3.76
N SER A 380 5.92 -24.68 2.49
CA SER A 380 6.23 -23.34 2.01
C SER A 380 4.96 -22.61 1.60
N LYS A 381 4.90 -21.31 1.90
CA LYS A 381 3.84 -20.40 1.47
C LYS A 381 4.46 -19.29 0.64
N GLY A 382 3.78 -18.96 -0.45
CA GLY A 382 4.23 -17.94 -1.38
C GLY A 382 3.07 -17.30 -2.11
N LYS A 383 3.40 -16.53 -3.15
CA LYS A 383 2.41 -16.01 -4.09
C LYS A 383 2.81 -16.25 -5.53
N GLY A 384 1.79 -16.55 -6.34
CA GLY A 384 1.90 -16.57 -7.80
C GLY A 384 2.10 -15.18 -8.39
N GLN A 385 2.32 -15.12 -9.70
CA GLN A 385 2.54 -13.86 -10.42
C GLN A 385 1.33 -12.91 -10.26
N ASN A 386 0.13 -13.47 -10.30
CA ASN A 386 -1.17 -12.84 -10.08
C ASN A 386 -1.49 -12.50 -8.60
N PHE A 387 -0.50 -12.58 -7.70
CA PHE A 387 -0.63 -12.23 -6.28
C PHE A 387 -1.57 -13.13 -5.45
N ILE A 388 -1.94 -14.30 -5.97
CA ILE A 388 -2.74 -15.29 -5.25
C ILE A 388 -1.87 -16.04 -4.26
N ASN A 389 -2.43 -16.39 -3.10
CA ASN A 389 -1.74 -17.16 -2.08
C ASN A 389 -1.60 -18.62 -2.51
N VAL A 390 -0.39 -19.15 -2.37
CA VAL A 390 -0.06 -20.51 -2.77
C VAL A 390 0.64 -21.23 -1.63
N LYS A 391 0.29 -22.50 -1.44
CA LYS A 391 0.89 -23.42 -0.48
C LYS A 391 1.51 -24.61 -1.22
N LEU A 392 2.73 -24.96 -0.82
CA LEU A 392 3.45 -26.15 -1.26
C LEU A 392 3.75 -27.03 -0.06
N ASN A 393 3.57 -28.34 -0.21
CA ASN A 393 3.94 -29.34 0.81
C ASN A 393 5.40 -29.78 0.64
N GLU A 394 6.30 -28.79 0.58
CA GLU A 394 7.74 -28.97 0.49
C GLU A 394 8.42 -27.78 1.18
N LYS A 395 9.58 -28.00 1.79
CA LYS A 395 10.43 -26.94 2.33
C LYS A 395 11.27 -26.29 1.22
N ILE A 396 11.09 -24.99 1.00
CA ILE A 396 11.81 -24.21 -0.02
C ILE A 396 12.28 -22.91 0.64
N ASP A 397 13.51 -22.46 0.35
CA ASP A 397 14.03 -21.24 0.96
C ASP A 397 13.21 -19.98 0.59
N VAL A 398 13.00 -19.12 1.58
CA VAL A 398 12.34 -17.82 1.40
C VAL A 398 13.09 -16.97 0.38
N GLY A 399 12.36 -16.29 -0.49
CA GLY A 399 12.92 -15.47 -1.58
C GLY A 399 13.24 -16.25 -2.85
N LYS A 400 13.11 -17.58 -2.88
CA LYS A 400 13.16 -18.35 -4.13
C LYS A 400 11.89 -18.16 -4.96
N ILE A 401 12.06 -18.19 -6.29
CA ILE A 401 10.99 -18.28 -7.26
C ILE A 401 11.04 -19.71 -7.82
N VAL A 402 9.93 -20.43 -7.79
CA VAL A 402 9.85 -21.83 -8.26
C VAL A 402 8.69 -21.99 -9.23
N ARG A 403 8.90 -22.76 -10.30
CA ARG A 403 7.85 -23.12 -11.25
C ARG A 403 6.98 -24.22 -10.68
N CYS A 404 5.67 -24.05 -10.76
CA CYS A 404 4.71 -24.98 -10.18
C CYS A 404 3.50 -25.16 -11.10
N ILE A 405 2.77 -26.25 -10.86
CA ILE A 405 1.42 -26.46 -11.36
C ILE A 405 0.43 -26.39 -10.20
N TYR A 406 -0.70 -25.72 -10.41
CA TYR A 406 -1.79 -25.68 -9.43
C TYR A 406 -2.56 -27.00 -9.42
N THR A 407 -2.69 -27.64 -8.25
CA THR A 407 -3.28 -28.98 -8.12
C THR A 407 -4.62 -29.00 -7.38
N GLY A 408 -4.98 -27.92 -6.69
CA GLY A 408 -6.23 -27.84 -5.95
C GLY A 408 -6.33 -26.56 -5.12
N ILE A 409 -7.36 -26.46 -4.29
CA ILE A 409 -7.62 -25.31 -3.41
C ILE A 409 -8.00 -25.84 -2.02
N LYS A 410 -7.53 -25.16 -0.97
CA LYS A 410 -7.98 -25.38 0.40
C LYS A 410 -7.98 -24.05 1.15
N ASP A 411 -9.09 -23.73 1.82
CA ASP A 411 -9.25 -22.51 2.63
C ASP A 411 -8.86 -21.22 1.88
N ASP A 412 -9.33 -21.06 0.63
CA ASP A 412 -9.00 -19.96 -0.29
C ASP A 412 -7.50 -19.81 -0.65
N ILE A 413 -6.72 -20.88 -0.47
CA ILE A 413 -5.29 -20.95 -0.84
C ILE A 413 -5.11 -22.02 -1.90
N LEU A 414 -4.38 -21.70 -2.97
CA LEU A 414 -4.01 -22.69 -3.99
C LEU A 414 -2.99 -23.67 -3.45
N LEU A 415 -3.20 -24.94 -3.73
CA LEU A 415 -2.20 -25.99 -3.56
C LEU A 415 -1.41 -26.11 -4.86
N ALA A 416 -0.09 -26.20 -4.76
CA ALA A 416 0.78 -26.33 -5.92
C ALA A 416 1.86 -27.40 -5.72
N LYS A 417 2.27 -28.00 -6.84
CA LYS A 417 3.41 -28.93 -6.91
C LYS A 417 4.47 -28.35 -7.83
N ARG A 418 5.75 -28.43 -7.43
CA ARG A 418 6.88 -28.01 -8.27
C ARG A 418 6.96 -28.89 -9.52
N ILE A 419 7.30 -28.27 -10.65
CA ILE A 419 7.53 -28.93 -11.95
C ILE A 419 8.95 -28.74 -12.43
#